data_AF-A0A9D4VCJ0-F1
#
_entry.id   AF-A0A9D4VCJ0-F1
#
_cell.length_a   1.000
_cell.length_b   1.000
_cell.length_c   1.000
_cell.angle_alpha   90.00
_cell.angle_beta   90.00
_cell.angle_gamma   90.00
#
_symmetry.space_group_name_H-M   'P 1'
#
loop_
_entity.id
_entity.type
_entity.pdbx_description
1 polymer ?
#
loop_
_entity_poly.entity_id
_entity_poly.type
_entity_poly.pdbx_seq_one_letter_code
_entity_poly.pdbx_strand_id
1 'polypeptide(L)'
;MPSSDELGKLEGWVHQNPHIKKQGRCALYVPEPASDGESEEEAEEETPKAEDKEEPEHSPEMLSSVENDEDLSTSSRSWSISFSSSLRNLKHQVVCLRSLLWPGAYTVATKDGYSNIYIGWAVKNSPFQPPLPPEVQKEYEGELVESLELPPIPEPQVHEEPSESEAEHGDPEEEEEE
;
A
#
# COMPACT_ATOMS: atom_id res chain seq x y z
N MET A 1 -37.76 -10.08 10.66
CA MET A 1 -36.80 -9.50 11.61
C MET A 1 -36.77 -10.33 12.87
N PRO A 2 -35.62 -10.40 13.56
CA PRO A 2 -35.53 -10.95 14.92
C PRO A 2 -36.36 -10.13 15.91
N SER A 3 -36.54 -10.68 17.11
CA SER A 3 -37.18 -10.00 18.24
C SER A 3 -36.29 -8.90 18.85
N SER A 4 -36.89 -8.03 19.66
CA SER A 4 -36.14 -7.00 20.40
C SER A 4 -35.17 -7.61 21.43
N ASP A 5 -35.49 -8.77 21.99
CA ASP A 5 -34.65 -9.48 22.95
C ASP A 5 -33.41 -10.11 22.28
N GLU A 6 -33.54 -10.62 21.05
CA GLU A 6 -32.42 -11.13 20.24
C GLU A 6 -31.51 -9.99 19.77
N LEU A 7 -32.08 -8.91 19.24
CA LEU A 7 -31.35 -7.67 18.89
C LEU A 7 -30.75 -6.98 20.12
N GLY A 8 -31.21 -7.33 21.33
CA GLY A 8 -30.68 -6.90 22.61
C GLY A 8 -29.31 -7.49 22.96
N LYS A 9 -28.82 -8.47 22.19
CA LYS A 9 -27.49 -9.08 22.34
C LYS A 9 -26.56 -8.73 21.19
N LEU A 10 -25.24 -8.77 21.43
CA LEU A 10 -24.25 -8.64 20.35
C LEU A 10 -24.31 -9.82 19.36
N GLU A 11 -24.62 -11.03 19.84
CA GLU A 11 -24.96 -12.22 19.02
C GLU A 11 -25.92 -11.94 17.84
N GLY A 12 -26.84 -10.99 18.00
CA GLY A 12 -27.87 -10.66 17.02
C GLY A 12 -27.41 -9.77 15.86
N TRP A 13 -26.14 -9.37 15.80
CA TRP A 13 -25.59 -8.43 14.83
C TRP A 13 -24.31 -8.96 14.17
N VAL A 14 -24.19 -8.77 12.86
CA VAL A 14 -23.10 -9.33 12.04
C VAL A 14 -22.50 -8.29 11.08
N HIS A 15 -21.23 -8.45 10.73
CA HIS A 15 -20.56 -7.62 9.73
C HIS A 15 -21.04 -7.93 8.31
N GLN A 16 -21.71 -6.96 7.68
CA GLN A 16 -22.17 -7.07 6.28
C GLN A 16 -21.01 -6.96 5.26
N ASN A 17 -19.97 -6.21 5.59
CA ASN A 17 -18.85 -5.89 4.68
C ASN A 17 -17.64 -6.79 4.98
N PRO A 18 -16.79 -7.09 3.98
CA PRO A 18 -15.55 -7.82 4.22
C PRO A 18 -14.58 -7.00 5.08
N HIS A 19 -13.83 -7.70 5.94
CA HIS A 19 -12.77 -7.13 6.77
C HIS A 19 -11.70 -6.39 5.95
N ILE A 20 -11.05 -5.39 6.54
CA ILE A 20 -9.95 -4.64 5.92
C ILE A 20 -8.66 -4.98 6.65
N LYS A 21 -7.74 -5.67 5.96
CA LYS A 21 -6.43 -6.06 6.50
C LYS A 21 -5.52 -4.84 6.69
N LYS A 22 -4.46 -4.99 7.49
CA LYS A 22 -3.39 -3.98 7.66
C LYS A 22 -2.80 -3.49 6.33
N GLN A 23 -2.66 -4.40 5.35
CA GLN A 23 -2.28 -4.12 3.96
C GLN A 23 -3.23 -3.13 3.21
N GLY A 24 -4.30 -2.63 3.85
CA GLY A 24 -5.26 -1.69 3.26
C GLY A 24 -6.24 -2.33 2.27
N ARG A 25 -6.33 -3.67 2.24
CA ARG A 25 -7.10 -4.45 1.26
C ARG A 25 -7.98 -5.49 1.97
N CYS A 26 -9.12 -5.83 1.39
CA CYS A 26 -9.98 -6.91 1.88
C CYS A 26 -9.46 -8.32 1.54
N ALA A 27 -8.65 -8.44 0.49
CA ALA A 27 -7.97 -9.66 0.09
C ALA A 27 -6.45 -9.44 0.18
N LEU A 28 -5.73 -10.46 0.65
CA LEU A 28 -4.27 -10.41 0.74
C LEU A 28 -3.68 -10.42 -0.67
N TYR A 29 -2.85 -9.44 -0.97
CA TYR A 29 -1.96 -9.48 -2.12
C TYR A 29 -0.64 -10.10 -1.68
N VAL A 30 -0.26 -11.19 -2.33
CA VAL A 30 1.08 -11.77 -2.25
C VAL A 30 1.76 -11.44 -3.58
N PRO A 31 2.90 -10.74 -3.60
CA PRO A 31 3.68 -10.58 -4.82
C PRO A 31 4.06 -11.95 -5.37
N GLU A 32 4.04 -12.09 -6.70
CA GLU A 32 4.68 -13.25 -7.33
C GLU A 32 6.19 -13.19 -7.03
N PRO A 33 6.86 -14.32 -6.74
CA PRO A 33 8.31 -14.31 -6.64
C PRO A 33 8.88 -13.83 -7.98
N ALA A 34 9.98 -13.07 -7.94
CA ALA A 34 10.73 -12.78 -9.16
C ALA A 34 11.08 -14.13 -9.81
N SER A 35 10.64 -14.32 -11.05
CA SER A 35 11.06 -15.48 -11.84
C SER A 35 12.52 -15.27 -12.18
N ASP A 36 13.39 -16.16 -11.73
CA ASP A 36 14.83 -16.12 -12.00
C ASP A 36 15.10 -16.29 -13.51
N GLY A 37 15.08 -15.16 -14.21
CA GLY A 37 15.42 -15.03 -15.63
C GLY A 37 16.83 -14.50 -15.78
N GLU A 38 17.78 -15.42 -15.92
CA GLU A 38 19.14 -15.17 -16.42
C GLU A 38 20.03 -14.25 -15.54
N SER A 39 20.36 -14.68 -14.31
CA SER A 39 21.57 -14.21 -13.60
C SER A 39 22.10 -15.19 -12.52
N GLU A 40 22.33 -16.47 -12.88
CA GLU A 40 23.10 -17.40 -12.03
C GLU A 40 24.62 -17.12 -12.14
N GLU A 41 25.12 -16.04 -11.50
CA GLU A 41 26.49 -15.93 -10.96
C GLU A 41 26.65 -14.61 -10.15
N GLU A 42 27.48 -14.66 -9.09
CA GLU A 42 27.90 -13.52 -8.23
C GLU A 42 26.80 -12.59 -7.65
N ALA A 43 25.97 -13.14 -6.75
CA ALA A 43 25.12 -12.38 -5.83
C ALA A 43 25.21 -12.91 -4.37
N GLU A 44 26.43 -13.13 -3.86
CA GLU A 44 26.64 -13.30 -2.41
C GLU A 44 26.48 -11.97 -1.67
N GLU A 45 25.87 -12.01 -0.49
CA GLU A 45 25.76 -10.93 0.51
C GLU A 45 24.96 -9.65 0.15
N GLU A 46 23.89 -9.76 -0.63
CA GLU A 46 22.64 -9.09 -0.22
C GLU A 46 21.46 -10.07 -0.23
N THR A 47 21.13 -10.63 0.93
CA THR A 47 19.80 -11.20 1.13
C THR A 47 18.79 -10.06 1.03
N PRO A 48 17.88 -10.01 0.02
CA PRO A 48 16.79 -9.07 0.08
C PRO A 48 16.00 -9.43 1.35
N LYS A 49 16.05 -8.55 2.35
CA LYS A 49 15.54 -8.87 3.68
C LYS A 49 14.09 -9.30 3.55
N ALA A 50 13.69 -10.32 4.31
CA ALA A 50 12.29 -10.74 4.40
C ALA A 50 11.44 -9.76 5.25
N GLU A 51 11.67 -8.46 5.10
CA GLU A 51 10.85 -7.39 5.65
C GLU A 51 9.44 -7.48 5.02
N ASP A 52 8.41 -7.51 5.86
CA ASP A 52 7.00 -7.64 5.49
C ASP A 52 6.57 -8.88 4.68
N LYS A 53 7.13 -10.05 5.05
CA LYS A 53 6.26 -11.22 5.23
C LYS A 53 5.44 -11.06 6.52
N GLU A 54 4.48 -10.13 6.52
CA GLU A 54 3.39 -10.18 7.52
C GLU A 54 2.77 -11.59 7.50
N GLU A 55 2.64 -12.23 8.65
CA GLU A 55 1.90 -13.49 8.72
C GLU A 55 0.49 -13.27 8.16
N PRO A 56 -0.02 -14.17 7.28
CA PRO A 56 -1.19 -13.91 6.46
C PRO A 56 -2.43 -13.65 7.32
N GLU A 57 -2.73 -12.37 7.55
CA GLU A 57 -3.69 -11.91 8.55
C GLU A 57 -5.03 -12.65 8.43
N HIS A 58 -5.36 -13.48 9.42
CA HIS A 58 -6.57 -14.30 9.35
C HIS A 58 -7.81 -13.41 9.50
N SER A 59 -8.40 -13.07 8.36
CA SER A 59 -9.64 -12.28 8.34
C SER A 59 -10.78 -13.05 9.01
N PRO A 60 -11.66 -12.40 9.77
CA PRO A 60 -12.93 -12.98 10.20
C PRO A 60 -13.76 -13.47 9.00
N GLU A 61 -14.59 -14.49 9.20
CA GLU A 61 -15.53 -14.93 8.18
C GLU A 61 -16.57 -13.84 7.85
N MET A 62 -17.10 -13.88 6.63
CA MET A 62 -18.18 -12.99 6.21
C MET A 62 -19.45 -13.26 7.04
N LEU A 63 -20.14 -12.20 7.49
CA LEU A 63 -21.24 -12.29 8.47
C LEU A 63 -20.80 -12.78 9.86
N SER A 64 -19.55 -12.54 10.25
CA SER A 64 -19.07 -12.71 11.63
C SER A 64 -19.85 -11.84 12.62
N SER A 65 -20.17 -12.40 13.79
CA SER A 65 -20.85 -11.69 14.89
C SER A 65 -19.95 -10.63 15.52
N VAL A 66 -20.51 -9.44 15.75
CA VAL A 66 -19.81 -8.29 16.38
C VAL A 66 -19.47 -8.51 17.86
N GLU A 67 -19.87 -9.63 18.45
CA GLU A 67 -19.44 -10.05 19.79
C GLU A 67 -17.97 -10.51 19.82
N ASN A 68 -17.47 -10.99 18.69
CA ASN A 68 -16.09 -11.47 18.50
C ASN A 68 -15.11 -10.35 18.14
N ASP A 69 -15.59 -9.11 17.98
CA ASP A 69 -14.74 -7.95 17.74
C ASP A 69 -13.83 -7.68 18.96
N GLU A 70 -12.65 -7.14 18.69
CA GLU A 70 -11.68 -6.74 19.72
C GLU A 70 -12.29 -5.69 20.67
N ASP A 71 -12.02 -5.82 21.97
CA ASP A 71 -12.47 -4.88 23.00
C ASP A 71 -11.56 -3.64 23.06
N LEU A 72 -12.13 -2.46 23.34
CA LEU A 72 -11.38 -1.19 23.43
C LEU A 72 -10.40 -1.14 24.60
N SER A 73 -10.68 -1.93 25.64
CA SER A 73 -9.88 -2.07 26.84
C SER A 73 -10.37 -3.28 27.63
N THR A 74 -9.62 -3.70 28.65
CA THR A 74 -9.94 -4.78 29.59
C THR A 74 -11.32 -4.66 30.28
N SER A 75 -12.02 -3.52 30.15
CA SER A 75 -13.34 -3.27 30.75
C SER A 75 -14.39 -2.69 29.79
N SER A 76 -14.10 -2.58 28.48
CA SER A 76 -15.05 -2.00 27.52
C SER A 76 -15.05 -2.72 26.18
N ARG A 77 -16.21 -3.29 25.82
CA ARG A 77 -16.53 -3.75 24.46
C ARG A 77 -16.35 -2.64 23.42
N SER A 78 -16.10 -3.02 22.17
CA SER A 78 -16.08 -2.13 20.99
C SER A 78 -17.46 -1.70 20.51
N TRP A 79 -18.50 -2.43 20.92
CA TRP A 79 -19.91 -2.16 20.60
C TRP A 79 -20.76 -2.03 21.86
N SER A 80 -21.87 -1.30 21.76
CA SER A 80 -22.91 -1.34 22.80
C SER A 80 -24.31 -1.16 22.22
N ILE A 81 -25.30 -1.74 22.88
CA ILE A 81 -26.70 -1.74 22.46
C ILE A 81 -27.49 -0.77 23.36
N SER A 82 -28.49 -0.13 22.76
CA SER A 82 -29.40 0.80 23.40
C SER A 82 -30.83 0.60 22.89
N PHE A 83 -31.82 0.93 23.71
CA PHE A 83 -33.23 0.80 23.39
C PHE A 83 -33.92 2.16 23.44
N SER A 84 -34.86 2.39 22.53
CA SER A 84 -35.73 3.59 22.50
C SER A 84 -36.63 3.76 23.74
N SER A 85 -36.79 2.73 24.56
CA SER A 85 -37.52 2.79 25.83
C SER A 85 -37.02 1.70 26.79
N SER A 86 -37.03 2.01 28.09
CA SER A 86 -36.75 1.06 29.18
C SER A 86 -37.92 0.10 29.49
N LEU A 87 -39.10 0.31 28.88
CA LEU A 87 -40.29 -0.51 29.09
C LEU A 87 -40.23 -1.79 28.25
N ARG A 88 -39.79 -2.90 28.85
CA ARG A 88 -39.66 -4.22 28.18
C ARG A 88 -40.92 -4.74 27.47
N ASN A 89 -42.11 -4.30 27.88
CA ASN A 89 -43.38 -4.78 27.32
C ASN A 89 -43.90 -3.90 26.15
N LEU A 90 -43.06 -3.05 25.56
CA LEU A 90 -43.46 -2.14 24.47
C LEU A 90 -43.55 -2.87 23.13
N LYS A 91 -44.74 -2.94 22.53
CA LYS A 91 -45.03 -3.66 21.26
C LYS A 91 -44.17 -3.23 20.06
N HIS A 92 -43.66 -2.00 20.07
CA HIS A 92 -42.83 -1.41 19.02
C HIS A 92 -41.62 -0.72 19.66
N GLN A 93 -40.70 -1.53 20.16
CA GLN A 93 -39.39 -1.05 20.61
C GLN A 93 -38.44 -0.98 19.41
N VAL A 94 -37.67 0.09 19.32
CA VAL A 94 -36.54 0.25 18.39
C VAL A 94 -35.25 -0.02 19.14
N VAL A 95 -34.35 -0.80 18.54
CA VAL A 95 -33.04 -1.17 19.08
C VAL A 95 -31.95 -0.46 18.26
N CYS A 96 -30.94 0.09 18.94
CA CYS A 96 -29.81 0.74 18.29
C CYS A 96 -28.47 0.21 18.83
N LEU A 97 -27.71 -0.39 17.93
CA LEU A 97 -26.30 -0.73 18.11
C LEU A 97 -25.46 0.52 17.79
N ARG A 98 -24.46 0.83 18.61
CA ARG A 98 -23.49 1.90 18.36
C ARG A 98 -22.07 1.40 18.49
N SER A 99 -21.18 1.83 17.59
CA SER A 99 -19.75 1.60 17.76
C SER A 99 -19.20 2.54 18.82
N LEU A 100 -18.38 2.00 19.71
CA LEU A 100 -17.57 2.76 20.66
C LEU A 100 -16.15 3.00 20.09
N LEU A 101 -15.69 2.18 19.12
CA LEU A 101 -14.44 2.36 18.38
C LEU A 101 -14.52 3.50 17.35
N TRP A 102 -15.68 3.66 16.71
CA TRP A 102 -15.95 4.75 15.78
C TRP A 102 -17.17 5.57 16.26
N PRO A 103 -16.99 6.50 17.21
CA PRO A 103 -18.05 7.37 17.69
C PRO A 103 -18.75 8.07 16.52
N GLY A 104 -20.07 7.91 16.47
CA GLY A 104 -20.91 8.36 15.36
C GLY A 104 -21.43 7.24 14.45
N ALA A 105 -20.89 6.01 14.52
CA ALA A 105 -21.45 4.86 13.81
C ALA A 105 -22.62 4.25 14.59
N TYR A 106 -23.80 4.22 13.96
CA TYR A 106 -25.03 3.67 14.51
C TYR A 106 -25.69 2.72 13.50
N THR A 107 -26.19 1.59 14.00
CA THR A 107 -27.18 0.77 13.31
C THR A 107 -28.48 0.82 14.10
N VAL A 108 -29.59 1.10 13.42
CA VAL A 108 -30.93 1.14 14.02
C VAL A 108 -31.76 0.02 13.39
N ALA A 109 -32.30 -0.87 14.23
CA ALA A 109 -33.20 -1.93 13.81
C ALA A 109 -34.62 -1.71 14.34
N THR A 110 -35.58 -1.98 13.46
CA THR A 110 -37.02 -1.95 13.72
C THR A 110 -37.64 -3.28 13.30
N LYS A 111 -38.94 -3.46 13.55
CA LYS A 111 -39.68 -4.64 13.08
C LYS A 111 -39.65 -4.79 11.54
N ASP A 112 -39.60 -3.68 10.82
CA ASP A 112 -39.89 -3.62 9.39
C ASP A 112 -38.62 -3.42 8.53
N GLY A 113 -37.50 -3.02 9.14
CA GLY A 113 -36.22 -2.80 8.47
C GLY A 113 -35.09 -2.40 9.42
N TYR A 114 -33.84 -2.43 8.95
CA TYR A 114 -32.67 -1.87 9.62
C TYR A 114 -32.00 -0.81 8.76
N SER A 115 -31.21 0.08 9.38
CA SER A 115 -30.44 1.10 8.68
C SER A 115 -29.11 1.37 9.39
N ASN A 116 -28.04 1.48 8.60
CA ASN A 116 -26.70 1.84 9.06
C ASN A 116 -26.44 3.32 8.72
N ILE A 117 -25.90 4.09 9.67
CA ILE A 117 -25.60 5.52 9.47
C ILE A 117 -24.34 5.93 10.25
N TYR A 118 -23.54 6.82 9.66
CA TYR A 118 -22.42 7.49 10.36
C TYR A 118 -22.70 8.99 10.48
N ILE A 119 -22.66 9.51 11.71
CA ILE A 119 -22.74 10.95 12.01
C ILE A 119 -21.69 11.27 13.09
N GLY A 120 -20.55 11.81 12.67
CA GLY A 120 -19.45 12.13 13.56
C GLY A 120 -18.24 12.73 12.85
N TRP A 121 -17.13 12.86 13.57
CA TRP A 121 -15.91 13.55 13.11
C TRP A 121 -14.91 12.66 12.35
N ALA A 122 -15.27 11.39 12.08
CA ALA A 122 -14.39 10.38 11.49
C ALA A 122 -13.09 10.11 12.28
N VAL A 123 -13.09 10.39 13.60
CA VAL A 123 -11.97 10.11 14.51
C VAL A 123 -12.17 8.74 15.17
N LYS A 124 -11.15 7.88 15.11
CA LYS A 124 -11.12 6.58 15.80
C LYS A 124 -10.92 6.81 17.30
N ASN A 125 -11.73 6.17 18.13
CA ASN A 125 -11.59 6.19 19.59
C ASN A 125 -10.49 5.22 20.03
N SER A 126 -9.25 5.63 19.85
CA SER A 126 -8.03 4.88 20.16
C SER A 126 -6.98 5.87 20.65
N PRO A 127 -6.05 5.47 21.55
CA PRO A 127 -4.88 6.29 21.87
C PRO A 127 -4.12 6.66 20.59
N PHE A 128 -3.97 7.95 20.31
CA PHE A 128 -3.17 8.42 19.18
C PHE A 128 -1.75 8.73 19.63
N GLN A 129 -0.78 8.00 19.08
CA GLN A 129 0.64 8.28 19.20
C GLN A 129 1.14 8.86 17.87
N PRO A 130 1.66 10.10 17.83
CA PRO A 130 2.29 10.64 16.63
C PRO A 130 3.45 9.75 16.17
N PRO A 131 3.65 9.55 14.86
CA PRO A 131 4.81 8.82 14.36
C PRO A 131 6.10 9.57 14.72
N LEU A 132 7.15 8.81 14.99
CA LEU A 132 8.50 9.36 15.08
C LEU A 132 9.00 9.78 13.69
N PRO A 133 10.02 10.65 13.60
CA PRO A 133 10.74 10.87 12.35
C PRO A 133 11.27 9.55 11.77
N PRO A 134 11.36 9.41 10.44
CA PRO A 134 11.96 8.23 9.82
C PRO A 134 13.43 8.08 10.23
N GLU A 135 13.94 6.84 10.16
CA GLU A 135 15.36 6.58 10.40
C GLU A 135 16.24 7.31 9.37
N VAL A 136 17.41 7.77 9.82
CA VAL A 136 18.39 8.42 8.93
C VAL A 136 19.01 7.33 8.06
N GLN A 137 19.00 7.54 6.74
CA GLN A 137 19.64 6.61 5.80
C GLN A 137 21.14 6.51 6.08
N LYS A 138 21.70 5.30 5.97
CA LYS A 138 23.14 5.08 6.03
C LYS A 138 23.84 5.79 4.86
N GLU A 139 25.04 6.28 5.12
CA GLU A 139 25.99 6.66 4.06
C GLU A 139 26.58 5.39 3.41
N TYR A 140 27.22 5.54 2.25
CA TYR A 140 27.89 4.44 1.56
C TYR A 140 29.11 3.96 2.37
N GLU A 141 29.11 2.70 2.81
CA GLU A 141 30.17 2.13 3.67
C GLU A 141 31.40 1.64 2.88
N GLY A 142 31.36 1.67 1.55
CA GLY A 142 32.47 1.24 0.68
C GLY A 142 33.55 2.30 0.43
N GLU A 143 34.72 1.86 -0.01
CA GLU A 143 35.84 2.75 -0.31
C GLU A 143 35.61 3.51 -1.63
N LEU A 144 35.60 4.84 -1.58
CA LEU A 144 35.40 5.69 -2.76
C LEU A 144 36.70 5.80 -3.60
N VAL A 145 37.00 4.73 -4.34
CA VAL A 145 38.22 4.65 -5.17
C VAL A 145 38.04 5.49 -6.44
N GLU A 146 38.61 6.70 -6.46
CA GLU A 146 38.79 7.48 -7.69
C GLU A 146 39.81 6.81 -8.61
N SER A 147 39.51 6.71 -9.91
CA SER A 147 40.40 6.11 -10.89
C SER A 147 41.64 6.98 -11.15
N LEU A 148 42.83 6.43 -10.85
CA LEU A 148 44.11 7.09 -11.16
C LEU A 148 44.49 7.04 -12.66
N GLU A 149 43.77 6.25 -13.46
CA GLU A 149 43.92 6.25 -14.91
C GLU A 149 43.27 7.50 -15.51
N LEU A 150 44.03 8.23 -16.32
CA LEU A 150 43.49 9.30 -17.15
C LEU A 150 42.56 8.69 -18.22
N PRO A 151 41.45 9.35 -18.59
CA PRO A 151 40.63 8.91 -19.71
C PRO A 151 41.50 8.83 -20.99
N PRO A 152 41.22 7.88 -21.89
CA PRO A 152 42.04 7.65 -23.08
C PRO A 152 42.14 8.95 -23.89
N ILE A 153 43.37 9.33 -24.22
CA ILE A 153 43.65 10.52 -25.04
C ILE A 153 42.91 10.33 -26.37
N PRO A 154 41.98 11.23 -26.75
CA PRO A 154 41.27 11.10 -28.01
C PRO A 154 42.28 11.13 -29.16
N GLU A 155 42.16 10.18 -30.08
CA GLU A 155 43.07 10.08 -31.21
C GLU A 155 43.10 11.39 -32.00
N PRO A 156 44.29 11.87 -32.43
CA PRO A 156 44.38 13.08 -33.22
C PRO A 156 43.61 12.86 -34.52
N GLN A 157 42.55 13.64 -34.72
CA GLN A 157 41.76 13.57 -35.94
C GLN A 157 42.67 13.93 -37.11
N VAL A 158 42.98 12.93 -37.93
CA VAL A 158 43.84 13.08 -39.09
C VAL A 158 43.07 13.93 -40.11
N HIS A 159 43.29 15.24 -40.05
CA HIS A 159 43.07 16.10 -41.18
C HIS A 159 44.01 15.60 -42.28
N GLU A 160 43.44 14.95 -43.29
CA GLU A 160 44.14 14.65 -44.53
C GLU A 160 44.53 15.98 -45.18
N GLU A 161 45.80 16.35 -45.05
CA GLU A 161 46.36 17.47 -45.81
C GLU A 161 46.29 17.08 -47.30
N PRO A 162 45.67 17.92 -48.16
CA PRO A 162 45.41 17.54 -49.55
C PRO A 162 46.73 17.32 -50.29
N SER A 163 46.98 16.09 -50.72
CA SER A 163 48.23 15.72 -51.38
C SER A 163 48.39 16.44 -52.72
N GLU A 164 49.38 17.32 -52.80
CA GLU A 164 49.65 18.24 -53.91
C GLU A 164 50.28 17.53 -55.14
N SER A 165 49.66 16.44 -55.60
CA SER A 165 50.20 15.52 -56.61
C SER A 165 49.21 15.11 -57.70
N GLU A 166 48.27 16.00 -58.06
CA GLU A 166 47.29 15.79 -59.15
C GLU A 166 47.42 16.88 -60.23
N ALA A 167 48.65 17.22 -60.61
CA ALA A 167 48.97 18.38 -61.44
C ALA A 167 50.12 18.20 -62.47
N GLU A 168 50.37 17.00 -62.99
CA GLU A 168 51.27 16.82 -64.15
C GLU A 168 50.87 15.66 -65.09
N HIS A 169 49.74 15.79 -65.80
CA HIS A 169 49.52 15.05 -67.05
C HIS A 169 48.49 15.74 -67.96
N GLY A 170 48.92 16.20 -69.14
CA GLY A 170 48.02 16.75 -70.16
C GLY A 170 48.58 17.94 -70.96
N ASP A 171 49.69 17.74 -71.66
CA ASP A 171 50.16 18.67 -72.70
C ASP A 171 49.86 18.11 -74.10
N PRO A 172 49.29 18.95 -74.98
CA PRO A 172 49.48 18.79 -76.43
C PRO A 172 49.78 20.12 -77.17
N GLU A 173 51.01 20.25 -77.66
CA GLU A 173 51.42 20.96 -78.90
C GLU A 173 50.44 20.69 -80.08
N GLU A 174 50.23 21.49 -81.15
CA GLU A 174 50.54 22.86 -81.66
C GLU A 174 49.55 23.11 -82.86
N GLU A 175 49.29 24.26 -83.52
CA GLU A 175 49.76 25.67 -83.58
C GLU A 175 48.56 26.59 -84.02
N GLU A 176 48.80 27.84 -84.50
CA GLU A 176 47.89 28.76 -85.28
C GLU A 176 46.59 29.31 -84.59
N GLU A 177 46.42 30.62 -84.34
CA GLU A 177 46.18 31.81 -85.22
C GLU A 177 44.71 32.03 -85.71
N GLU A 178 43.91 32.81 -84.95
CA GLU A 178 43.24 34.05 -85.43
C GLU A 178 42.86 34.99 -84.25
#